data_AF-A0A7S7T6W5-F1
#
_entry.id   AF-A0A7S7T6W5-F1
#
_cell.length_a   1.000
_cell.length_b   1.000
_cell.length_c   1.000
_cell.angle_alpha   90.00
_cell.angle_beta   90.00
_cell.angle_gamma   90.00
#
_symmetry.space_group_name_H-M   'P 1'
#
loop_
_entity.id
_entity.type
_entity.pdbx_description
1 polymer ?
#
loop_
_entity_poly.entity_id
_entity_poly.type
_entity_poly.pdbx_seq_one_letter_code
_entity_poly.pdbx_strand_id
1 'polypeptide(L)' 'MIFLAISVAPVAALEQTCRFIQAKTDREACYKRQEEELAVRRRPAAPTSESKSFETMRQLRQDDDAVYRSISNICRGC' A
#
# COMPACT_ATOMS: atom_id res chain seq x y z
N MET A 1 -37.73 4.60 -23.00
CA MET A 1 -37.06 4.86 -21.70
C MET A 1 -35.91 3.88 -21.55
N ILE A 2 -34.66 4.36 -21.53
CA ILE A 2 -33.47 3.51 -21.40
C ILE A 2 -33.15 3.44 -19.91
N PHE A 3 -33.30 2.27 -19.29
CA PHE A 3 -32.80 2.01 -17.94
C PHE A 3 -31.32 1.66 -18.03
N LEU A 4 -30.45 2.61 -17.67
CA LEU A 4 -29.03 2.37 -17.52
C LEU A 4 -28.80 1.78 -16.12
N ALA A 5 -28.68 0.45 -16.04
CA ALA A 5 -28.29 -0.23 -14.81
C ALA A 5 -26.80 0.05 -14.54
N ILE A 6 -26.52 1.11 -13.78
CA ILE A 6 -25.19 1.41 -13.26
C ILE A 6 -24.89 0.35 -12.20
N SER A 7 -24.16 -0.69 -12.60
CA SER A 7 -23.53 -1.61 -11.66
C SER A 7 -22.39 -0.85 -10.98
N VAL A 8 -22.66 -0.31 -9.79
CA VAL A 8 -21.63 0.23 -8.91
C VAL A 8 -20.86 -0.98 -8.37
N ALA A 9 -19.86 -1.45 -9.11
CA ALA A 9 -18.85 -2.33 -8.54
C ALA A 9 -18.08 -1.51 -7.49
N PRO A 10 -18.09 -1.88 -6.20
CA PRO A 10 -17.42 -1.09 -5.17
C PRO A 10 -15.92 -1.39 -5.22
N VAL A 11 -15.26 -0.91 -6.28
CA VAL A 11 -13.79 -0.94 -6.43
C VAL A 11 -13.22 0.24 -5.63
N ALA A 12 -13.34 0.15 -4.30
CA ALA A 12 -12.65 0.94 -3.26
C ALA A 12 -13.28 0.81 -1.85
N ALA A 13 -14.27 -0.06 -1.63
CA ALA A 13 -15.07 -0.03 -0.38
C ALA A 13 -14.56 -0.93 0.76
N LEU A 14 -13.33 -1.47 0.71
CA LEU A 14 -12.86 -2.39 1.76
C LEU A 14 -12.16 -1.68 2.92
N GLU A 15 -11.48 -0.54 2.69
CA GLU A 15 -10.80 0.18 3.77
C GLU A 15 -11.72 1.07 4.62
N GLN A 16 -12.88 1.48 4.11
CA GLN A 16 -13.71 2.48 4.77
C GLN A 16 -14.81 1.94 5.72
N THR A 17 -14.97 0.62 5.93
CA THR A 17 -16.19 0.13 6.62
C THR A 17 -16.00 -0.88 7.77
N CYS A 18 -14.87 -1.61 7.90
CA CYS A 18 -14.72 -2.55 9.04
C CYS A 18 -14.64 -1.85 10.42
N ARG A 19 -14.24 -0.57 10.49
CA ARG A 19 -14.12 0.21 11.74
C ARG A 19 -15.48 0.55 12.37
N PHE A 20 -16.54 0.65 11.58
CA PHE A 20 -17.88 1.05 12.06
C PHE A 20 -18.68 -0.10 12.67
N ILE A 21 -18.15 -1.32 12.64
CA ILE A 21 -18.81 -2.50 13.21
C ILE A 21 -18.67 -2.49 14.73
N GLN A 22 -19.79 -2.35 15.45
CA GLN A 22 -19.83 -2.31 16.91
C GLN A 22 -19.57 -3.67 17.56
N ALA A 23 -20.08 -4.76 16.96
CA ALA A 23 -19.86 -6.11 17.45
C ALA A 23 -18.42 -6.57 17.19
N LYS A 24 -17.71 -6.97 18.25
CA LYS A 24 -16.29 -7.34 18.17
C LYS A 24 -16.05 -8.54 17.25
N THR A 25 -16.90 -9.57 17.36
CA THR A 25 -16.80 -10.79 16.55
C THR A 25 -16.99 -10.51 15.06
N ASP A 26 -17.95 -9.65 14.72
CA ASP A 26 -18.22 -9.26 13.33
C ASP A 26 -17.12 -8.38 12.75
N ARG A 27 -16.51 -7.54 13.60
CA ARG A 27 -15.35 -6.72 13.24
C ARG A 27 -14.15 -7.59 12.92
N GLU A 28 -13.85 -8.58 13.76
CA GLU A 28 -12.74 -9.52 13.55
C GLU A 28 -12.97 -10.38 12.29
N ALA A 29 -14.20 -10.82 12.03
CA ALA A 29 -14.55 -11.53 10.81
C ALA A 29 -14.48 -10.65 9.53
N CYS A 30 -14.73 -9.34 9.65
CA CYS A 30 -14.53 -8.37 8.55
C CYS A 30 -13.05 -8.23 8.21
N TYR A 31 -12.20 -8.06 9.22
CA TYR A 31 -10.75 -7.95 9.03
C TYR A 31 -10.14 -9.22 8.44
N LYS A 32 -10.51 -10.41 8.94
CA LYS A 32 -10.00 -11.67 8.39
C LYS A 32 -10.31 -11.85 6.90
N ARG A 33 -11.52 -11.51 6.47
CA ARG A 33 -11.90 -11.57 5.05
C ARG A 33 -11.12 -10.56 4.21
N GLN A 34 -10.88 -9.36 4.74
CA GLN A 34 -10.04 -8.36 4.09
C GLN A 34 -8.60 -8.87 3.95
N GLU A 35 -8.03 -9.48 4.99
CA GLU A 35 -6.70 -10.06 4.95
C GLU A 35 -6.60 -11.23 3.97
N GLU A 36 -7.62 -12.08 3.90
CA GLU A 36 -7.69 -13.18 2.92
C GLU A 36 -7.76 -12.64 1.49
N GLU A 37 -8.57 -11.61 1.22
CA GLU A 37 -8.64 -10.98 -0.10
C GLU A 37 -7.33 -10.24 -0.44
N LEU A 38 -6.72 -9.56 0.53
CA LEU A 38 -5.40 -8.93 0.40
C LEU A 38 -4.31 -9.99 0.18
N ALA A 39 -4.37 -11.13 0.85
CA ALA A 39 -3.43 -12.22 0.67
C ALA A 39 -3.57 -12.86 -0.72
N VAL A 40 -4.80 -12.95 -1.24
CA VAL A 40 -5.08 -13.37 -2.61
C VAL A 40 -4.60 -12.33 -3.63
N ARG A 41 -4.79 -11.02 -3.38
CA ARG A 41 -4.26 -9.92 -4.22
C ARG A 41 -2.74 -9.76 -4.13
N ARG A 42 -2.13 -10.10 -2.99
CA ARG A 42 -0.68 -10.17 -2.78
C ARG A 42 -0.05 -11.41 -3.43
N ARG A 43 -0.84 -12.39 -3.89
CA ARG A 43 -0.31 -13.40 -4.82
C ARG A 43 0.11 -12.66 -6.09
N PRO A 44 1.32 -12.90 -6.60
CA PRO A 44 2.06 -11.91 -7.36
C PRO A 44 1.38 -11.70 -8.71
N ALA A 45 0.59 -10.63 -8.82
CA ALA A 45 0.47 -9.98 -10.11
C ALA A 45 1.88 -9.45 -10.43
N ALA A 46 2.38 -9.81 -11.62
CA ALA A 46 3.66 -9.40 -12.20
C ALA A 46 4.10 -7.99 -11.75
N PRO A 47 5.42 -7.72 -11.60
CA PRO A 47 5.95 -6.49 -10.98
C PRO A 47 5.17 -5.25 -11.41
N THR A 48 4.18 -4.87 -10.60
CA THR A 48 3.34 -3.72 -10.86
C THR A 48 4.10 -2.47 -10.47
N SER A 49 3.62 -1.29 -10.85
CA SER A 49 4.21 0.00 -10.49
C SER A 49 4.56 0.15 -9.00
N GLU A 50 3.88 -0.57 -8.11
CA GLU A 50 4.20 -0.62 -6.69
C GLU A 50 5.53 -1.33 -6.38
N SER A 51 5.85 -2.43 -7.05
CA SER A 51 7.16 -3.08 -6.88
C SER A 51 8.31 -2.15 -7.27
N LYS A 52 8.14 -1.41 -8.37
CA LYS A 52 9.06 -0.36 -8.81
C LYS A 52 9.12 0.78 -7.79
N SER A 53 8.01 1.18 -7.20
CA SER A 53 8.02 2.24 -6.17
C SER A 53 8.75 1.80 -4.90
N PHE A 54 8.59 0.55 -4.45
CA PHE A 54 9.36 -0.01 -3.34
C PHE A 54 10.85 -0.07 -3.64
N GLU A 55 11.23 -0.48 -4.85
CA GLU A 55 12.63 -0.51 -5.27
C GLU A 55 13.24 0.90 -5.34
N THR A 56 12.54 1.86 -5.93
CA THR A 56 12.94 3.28 -5.96
C THR A 56 13.08 3.86 -4.56
N MET A 57 12.15 3.56 -3.64
CA MET A 57 12.24 4.03 -2.24
C MET A 57 13.44 3.43 -1.51
N ARG A 58 13.82 2.19 -1.83
CA ARG A 58 15.01 1.56 -1.26
C ARG A 58 16.28 2.21 -1.80
N GLN A 59 16.30 2.50 -3.10
CA GLN A 59 17.45 3.12 -3.76
C GLN A 59 17.67 4.55 -3.28
N LEU A 60 16.61 5.35 -3.14
CA LEU A 60 16.70 6.72 -2.61
C LEU A 60 17.36 6.76 -1.21
N ARG A 61 17.00 5.82 -0.32
CA ARG A 61 17.63 5.71 1.01
C ARG A 61 19.13 5.40 0.93
N GLN A 62 19.54 4.55 -0.01
CA GLN A 62 20.95 4.22 -0.21
C GLN A 62 21.73 5.41 -0.77
N ASP A 63 21.12 6.17 -1.67
CA ASP A 63 21.71 7.37 -2.27
C ASP A 63 21.86 8.48 -1.21
N ASP A 64 20.87 8.68 -0.34
CA ASP A 64 20.95 9.62 0.78
C ASP A 64 22.11 9.27 1.74
N ASP A 65 22.28 8.00 2.11
CA ASP A 65 23.40 7.54 2.94
C ASP A 65 24.76 7.78 2.27
N ALA A 66 24.85 7.59 0.95
CA ALA A 66 26.06 7.82 0.18
C ALA A 66 26.40 9.31 0.09
N VAL A 67 25.40 10.17 -0.13
CA VAL A 67 25.55 11.63 -0.14
C VAL A 67 25.98 12.14 1.22
N TYR A 68 25.38 11.64 2.31
CA TYR A 68 25.77 12.06 3.66
C TYR A 68 27.24 11.72 3.96
N ARG A 69 27.69 10.52 3.56
CA ARG A 69 29.10 10.12 3.69
C ARG A 69 30.02 10.99 2.83
N SER A 70 29.63 11.34 1.61
CA SER A 70 30.46 12.18 0.74
C SER A 70 30.60 13.60 1.29
N ILE A 71 29.50 14.20 1.76
CA ILE A 71 29.49 15.52 2.40
C ILE A 71 30.37 15.51 3.67
N SER A 72 30.26 14.47 4.50
CA SER A 72 31.10 14.33 5.69
C SER A 72 32.60 14.28 5.38
N ASN A 73 32.97 13.81 4.18
CA ASN A 73 34.37 13.75 3.75
C ASN A 73 34.85 15.07 3.12
N ILE A 74 33.94 15.90 2.60
CA ILE A 74 34.23 17.22 2.02
C ILE A 74 34.35 18.27 3.14
N CYS A 75 33.50 18.22 4.17
CA CYS A 75 33.55 19.14 5.32
C CYS A 75 34.58 18.69 6.36
N ARG A 76 35.86 18.60 5.98
CA ARG A 76 36.99 18.29 6.88
C ARG A 76 37.56 19.51 7.61
N GLY A 77 36.70 20.45 7.99
CA GLY A 77 37.01 21.58 8.87
C GLY A 77 37.94 22.65 8.27
N CYS A 78 37.38 23.82 7.99
CA CYS A 78 38.09 25.09 8.15
C CYS A 78 37.63 25.71 9.48
#